data_AF-A0A161UVA4-F1
#
_entry.id   AF-A0A161UVA4-F1
#
_cell.length_a   1.000
_cell.length_b   1.000
_cell.length_c   1.000
_cell.angle_alpha   90.00
_cell.angle_beta   90.00
_cell.angle_gamma   90.00
#
_symmetry.space_group_name_H-M   'P 1'
#
loop_
_entity.id
_entity.type
_entity.pdbx_description
1 polymer ?
#
loop_
_entity_poly.entity_id
_entity_poly.type
_entity_poly.pdbx_seq_one_letter_code
_entity_poly.pdbx_strand_id
1 'polypeptide(L)'
;MKILYSIEPDICIINTDILINFPLDIVLPQYFLTQINHLSNSDLGNATESANTIINSLNQWEDSDLLLFKTNSEGRVYFIDESINYLKVENQYQYIDNTNLLDRYLLSLLYLSNILEAKIVFLASSPEILKKCRILNFDTLTLAEFTLNGESWLQPEMLINVETSNPDIVSEPDILDASETETTVQIQWQDIRVSQGTSNIEWLDIR
;
A
#
# COMPACT_ATOMS: atom_id res chain seq x y z
N MET A 1 -18.53 -15.61 -4.71
CA MET A 1 -18.30 -14.78 -3.50
C MET A 1 -17.20 -13.80 -3.85
N LYS A 2 -17.36 -12.50 -3.55
CA LYS A 2 -16.39 -11.46 -3.90
C LYS A 2 -15.15 -11.56 -3.02
N ILE A 3 -13.97 -11.51 -3.62
CA ILE A 3 -12.67 -11.58 -2.93
C ILE A 3 -11.84 -10.35 -3.30
N LEU A 4 -11.32 -9.66 -2.29
CA LEU A 4 -10.31 -8.63 -2.42
C LEU A 4 -8.95 -9.27 -2.14
N TYR A 5 -8.14 -9.43 -3.19
CA TYR A 5 -6.77 -9.89 -3.04
C TYR A 5 -5.85 -8.72 -2.70
N SER A 6 -4.91 -8.98 -1.82
CA SER A 6 -4.01 -7.96 -1.30
C SER A 6 -2.71 -8.61 -0.80
N ILE A 7 -1.62 -7.85 -0.80
CA ILE A 7 -0.27 -8.36 -0.54
C ILE A 7 0.46 -7.41 0.41
N GLU A 8 1.26 -7.98 1.31
CA GLU A 8 2.28 -7.27 2.08
C GLU A 8 3.35 -6.67 1.13
N PRO A 9 3.56 -5.33 1.12
CA PRO A 9 4.44 -4.68 0.15
C PRO A 9 5.86 -5.24 0.03
N ASP A 10 6.46 -5.70 1.14
CA ASP A 10 7.79 -6.31 1.16
C ASP A 10 7.88 -7.52 0.21
N ILE A 11 6.81 -8.31 0.13
CA ILE A 11 6.75 -9.49 -0.74
C ILE A 11 6.83 -9.08 -2.21
N CYS A 12 6.22 -7.96 -2.59
CA CYS A 12 6.28 -7.44 -3.94
C CYS A 12 7.70 -7.01 -4.34
N ILE A 13 8.51 -6.51 -3.39
CA ILE A 13 9.92 -6.16 -3.65
C ILE A 13 10.80 -7.40 -3.72
N ILE A 14 10.57 -8.37 -2.83
CA ILE A 14 11.37 -9.60 -2.74
C ILE A 14 11.07 -10.53 -3.93
N ASN A 15 9.82 -10.55 -4.40
CA ASN A 15 9.36 -11.41 -5.49
C ASN A 15 8.45 -10.61 -6.44
N THR A 16 9.06 -9.83 -7.32
CA THR A 16 8.34 -8.93 -8.24
C THR A 16 7.36 -9.65 -9.16
N ASP A 17 7.67 -10.88 -9.55
CA ASP A 17 6.84 -11.69 -10.46
C ASP A 17 5.43 -11.91 -9.93
N ILE A 18 5.27 -11.92 -8.59
CA ILE A 18 3.96 -12.13 -7.98
C ILE A 18 2.97 -11.02 -8.31
N LEU A 19 3.45 -9.78 -8.44
CA LEU A 19 2.63 -8.62 -8.75
C LEU A 19 2.50 -8.47 -10.27
N ILE A 20 3.63 -8.60 -10.98
CA ILE A 20 3.72 -8.32 -12.41
C ILE A 20 2.94 -9.33 -13.25
N ASN A 21 2.82 -10.58 -12.78
CA ASN A 21 2.14 -11.66 -13.51
C ASN A 21 0.86 -12.12 -12.81
N PHE A 22 0.33 -11.36 -11.84
CA PHE A 22 -0.92 -11.75 -11.19
C PHE A 22 -2.11 -11.59 -12.14
N PRO A 23 -2.95 -12.62 -12.33
CA PRO A 23 -4.02 -12.58 -13.33
C PRO A 23 -5.35 -11.98 -12.81
N LEU A 24 -5.44 -11.60 -11.53
CA LEU A 24 -6.68 -11.09 -10.92
C LEU A 24 -6.51 -9.64 -10.43
N ASP A 25 -7.58 -9.09 -9.86
CA ASP A 25 -7.57 -7.77 -9.23
C ASP A 25 -6.86 -7.81 -7.87
N ILE A 26 -5.84 -6.96 -7.67
CA ILE A 26 -5.15 -6.73 -6.40
C ILE A 26 -5.38 -5.30 -5.94
N VAL A 27 -5.60 -5.13 -4.63
CA VAL A 27 -5.56 -3.84 -3.94
C VAL A 27 -4.25 -3.72 -3.16
N LEU A 28 -3.51 -2.65 -3.43
CA LEU A 28 -2.26 -2.25 -2.76
C LEU A 28 -2.39 -0.84 -2.16
N PRO A 29 -1.55 -0.46 -1.19
CA PRO A 29 -1.61 0.88 -0.61
C PRO A 29 -0.84 1.89 -1.46
N GLN A 30 -1.32 3.13 -1.48
CA GLN A 30 -0.70 4.21 -2.25
C GLN A 30 0.71 4.55 -1.77
N TYR A 31 1.01 4.42 -0.47
CA TYR A 31 2.39 4.61 -0.01
C TYR A 31 3.37 3.66 -0.70
N PHE A 32 2.96 2.44 -1.06
CA PHE A 32 3.84 1.50 -1.75
C PHE A 32 4.21 2.00 -3.14
N LEU A 33 3.25 2.56 -3.89
CA LEU A 33 3.53 3.20 -5.19
C LEU A 33 4.52 4.36 -5.05
N THR A 34 4.31 5.21 -4.04
CA THR A 34 5.21 6.34 -3.73
C THR A 34 6.62 5.84 -3.42
N GLN A 35 6.73 4.77 -2.66
CA GLN A 35 8.00 4.17 -2.25
C GLN A 35 8.74 3.50 -3.41
N ILE A 36 8.05 2.74 -4.27
CA ILE A 36 8.73 2.16 -5.45
C ILE A 36 9.20 3.25 -6.43
N ASN A 37 8.47 4.35 -6.56
CA ASN A 37 8.91 5.51 -7.35
C ASN A 37 10.15 6.18 -6.74
N HIS A 38 10.25 6.23 -5.41
CA HIS A 38 11.46 6.73 -4.75
C HIS A 38 12.64 5.76 -4.94
N LEU A 39 12.41 4.47 -4.70
CA LEU A 39 13.43 3.41 -4.83
C LEU A 39 13.99 3.30 -6.25
N SER A 40 13.15 3.43 -7.28
CA SER A 40 13.59 3.38 -8.69
C SER A 40 14.55 4.49 -9.07
N ASN A 41 14.47 5.64 -8.37
CA ASN A 41 15.35 6.79 -8.53
C ASN A 41 16.55 6.80 -7.55
N SER A 42 16.65 5.77 -6.69
CA SER A 42 17.70 5.64 -5.66
C SER A 42 18.80 4.65 -6.10
N ASP A 43 19.97 4.69 -5.48
CA ASP A 43 21.07 3.72 -5.72
C ASP A 43 21.20 2.73 -4.55
N LEU A 44 20.17 1.88 -4.37
CA LEU A 44 20.03 0.94 -3.24
C LEU A 44 20.15 -0.54 -3.68
N GLY A 45 20.79 -0.79 -4.82
CA GLY A 45 21.05 -2.15 -5.33
C GLY A 45 19.76 -2.90 -5.69
N ASN A 46 19.60 -4.10 -5.14
CA ASN A 46 18.48 -5.00 -5.49
C ASN A 46 17.09 -4.37 -5.30
N ALA A 47 16.91 -3.51 -4.30
CA ALA A 47 15.62 -2.82 -4.09
C ALA A 47 15.28 -1.86 -5.23
N THR A 48 16.28 -1.15 -5.75
CA THR A 48 16.16 -0.29 -6.94
C THR A 48 15.83 -1.13 -8.18
N GLU A 49 16.49 -2.27 -8.37
CA GLU A 49 16.22 -3.18 -9.49
C GLU A 49 14.79 -3.74 -9.44
N SER A 50 14.35 -4.21 -8.28
CA SER A 50 12.97 -4.68 -8.08
C SER A 50 11.94 -3.59 -8.34
N ALA A 51 12.15 -2.38 -7.79
CA ALA A 51 11.26 -1.25 -8.01
C ALA A 51 11.16 -0.84 -9.49
N ASN A 52 12.30 -0.77 -10.18
CA ASN A 52 12.35 -0.54 -11.62
C ASN A 52 11.62 -1.63 -12.41
N THR A 53 11.78 -2.89 -12.01
CA THR A 53 11.11 -4.02 -12.66
C THR A 53 9.59 -3.90 -12.52
N ILE A 54 9.09 -3.56 -11.33
CA ILE A 54 7.65 -3.35 -11.10
C ILE A 54 7.13 -2.19 -11.94
N ILE A 55 7.75 -1.01 -11.85
CA ILE A 55 7.27 0.21 -12.54
C ILE A 55 7.28 0.03 -14.06
N ASN A 56 8.33 -0.56 -14.62
CA ASN A 56 8.45 -0.75 -16.07
C ASN A 56 7.54 -1.85 -16.61
N SER A 57 7.00 -2.72 -15.76
CA SER A 57 6.12 -3.82 -16.18
C SER A 57 4.65 -3.51 -15.99
N LEU A 58 4.31 -2.65 -15.03
CA LEU A 58 2.93 -2.23 -14.79
C LEU A 58 2.53 -1.13 -15.77
N ASN A 59 1.49 -1.38 -16.56
CA ASN A 59 0.99 -0.39 -17.52
C ASN A 59 -0.13 0.42 -16.89
N GLN A 60 0.03 1.74 -16.77
CA GLN A 60 -1.05 2.60 -16.27
C GLN A 60 -2.29 2.46 -17.16
N TRP A 61 -3.45 2.33 -16.53
CA TRP A 61 -4.71 2.24 -17.24
C TRP A 61 -5.09 3.62 -17.80
N GLU A 62 -5.14 3.75 -19.12
CA GLU A 62 -5.51 5.00 -19.81
C GLU A 62 -6.93 5.45 -19.41
N ASP A 63 -7.12 6.77 -19.26
CA ASP A 63 -8.41 7.42 -18.97
C ASP A 63 -9.03 7.14 -17.58
N SER A 64 -8.22 6.82 -16.57
CA SER A 64 -8.66 6.68 -15.18
C SER A 64 -8.02 7.75 -14.28
N ASP A 65 -8.84 8.48 -13.51
CA ASP A 65 -8.36 9.36 -12.43
C ASP A 65 -7.79 8.56 -11.23
N LEU A 66 -8.09 7.26 -11.16
CA LEU A 66 -7.59 6.34 -10.15
C LEU A 66 -6.18 5.84 -10.48
N LEU A 67 -5.38 5.57 -9.45
CA LEU A 67 -4.07 4.92 -9.53
C LEU A 67 -4.23 3.42 -9.86
N LEU A 68 -4.59 3.14 -11.11
CA LEU A 68 -4.89 1.80 -11.63
C LEU A 68 -3.87 1.39 -12.69
N PHE A 69 -3.36 0.17 -12.56
CA PHE A 69 -2.38 -0.41 -13.47
C PHE A 69 -2.78 -1.82 -13.92
N LYS A 70 -2.33 -2.23 -15.10
CA LYS A 70 -2.47 -3.60 -15.62
C LYS A 70 -1.20 -4.41 -15.38
N THR A 71 -1.37 -5.66 -15.00
CA THR A 71 -0.30 -6.67 -14.96
C THR A 71 -0.07 -7.25 -16.37
N ASN A 72 1.02 -8.00 -16.56
CA ASN A 72 1.30 -8.72 -17.81
C ASN A 72 0.29 -9.85 -18.10
N SER A 73 -0.49 -10.25 -17.08
CA SER A 73 -1.51 -11.30 -17.19
C SER A 73 -2.94 -10.73 -17.25
N GLU A 74 -3.09 -9.45 -17.63
CA GLU A 74 -4.36 -8.72 -17.71
C GLU A 74 -5.11 -8.56 -16.37
N GLY A 75 -4.45 -8.87 -15.26
CA GLY A 75 -4.91 -8.51 -13.92
C GLY A 75 -4.80 -7.00 -13.70
N ARG A 76 -5.46 -6.51 -12.65
CA ARG A 76 -5.52 -5.08 -12.33
C ARG A 76 -4.95 -4.83 -10.94
N VAL A 77 -4.13 -3.80 -10.81
CA VAL A 77 -3.56 -3.35 -9.54
C VAL A 77 -4.16 -1.98 -9.22
N TYR A 78 -4.93 -1.93 -8.14
CA TYR A 78 -5.54 -0.71 -7.61
C TYR A 78 -4.70 -0.22 -6.44
N PHE A 79 -4.11 0.96 -6.55
CA PHE A 79 -3.47 1.63 -5.42
C PHE A 79 -4.49 2.53 -4.72
N ILE A 80 -4.76 2.26 -3.44
CA ILE A 80 -5.73 3.01 -2.64
C ILE A 80 -5.05 3.84 -1.58
N ASP A 81 -5.60 5.04 -1.32
CA ASP A 81 -5.15 5.90 -0.23
C ASP A 81 -5.52 5.27 1.12
N GLU A 82 -4.50 4.90 1.90
CA GLU A 82 -4.70 4.38 3.24
C GLU A 82 -5.11 5.45 4.26
N SER A 83 -4.92 6.75 3.99
CA SER A 83 -5.17 7.83 4.95
C SER A 83 -6.66 8.13 5.18
N ILE A 84 -7.49 7.92 4.17
CA ILE A 84 -8.91 8.31 4.17
C ILE A 84 -9.80 7.24 4.82
N ASN A 85 -9.35 5.98 4.80
CA ASN A 85 -10.24 4.83 4.96
C ASN A 85 -10.27 4.22 6.37
N TYR A 86 -9.23 4.40 7.19
CA TYR A 86 -9.21 3.83 8.56
C TYR A 86 -9.94 4.68 9.61
N LEU A 87 -10.18 5.98 9.37
CA LEU A 87 -10.77 6.89 10.38
C LEU A 87 -12.20 6.51 10.81
N LYS A 88 -12.86 5.61 10.06
CA LYS A 88 -14.22 5.13 10.32
C LYS A 88 -14.27 3.72 10.92
N VAL A 89 -13.12 3.07 11.12
CA VAL A 89 -13.08 1.78 11.81
C VAL A 89 -13.18 2.07 13.30
N GLU A 90 -14.27 1.64 13.96
CA GLU A 90 -14.42 1.80 15.41
C GLU A 90 -13.16 1.28 16.12
N ASN A 91 -12.72 1.97 17.20
CA ASN A 91 -11.48 1.74 17.98
C ASN A 91 -11.36 0.35 18.66
N GLN A 92 -11.89 -0.71 18.06
CA GLN A 92 -11.96 -2.06 18.59
C GLN A 92 -10.64 -2.83 18.48
N TYR A 93 -9.66 -2.32 17.72
CA TYR A 93 -8.40 -3.02 17.45
C TYR A 93 -7.21 -2.41 18.19
N GLN A 94 -7.09 -2.70 19.49
CA GLN A 94 -6.00 -2.22 20.37
C GLN A 94 -4.57 -2.64 19.93
N TYR A 95 -4.44 -3.51 18.93
CA TYR A 95 -3.17 -4.06 18.44
C TYR A 95 -2.75 -3.53 17.06
N ILE A 96 -3.48 -2.54 16.55
CA ILE A 96 -3.22 -1.91 15.26
C ILE A 96 -2.78 -0.47 15.52
N ASP A 97 -1.58 -0.13 15.05
CA ASP A 97 -0.97 1.18 15.23
C ASP A 97 -1.32 2.08 14.05
N ASN A 98 -2.21 3.04 14.28
CA ASN A 98 -2.61 4.01 13.26
C ASN A 98 -1.50 4.99 12.83
N THR A 99 -0.29 4.92 13.41
CA THR A 99 0.89 5.64 12.92
C THR A 99 1.70 4.83 11.92
N ASN A 100 1.54 3.50 11.92
CA ASN A 100 2.22 2.59 11.01
C ASN A 100 1.45 2.49 9.67
N LEU A 101 2.16 2.69 8.55
CA LEU A 101 1.55 2.70 7.21
C LEU A 101 0.92 1.36 6.81
N LEU A 102 1.56 0.24 7.17
CA LEU A 102 1.05 -1.09 6.88
C LEU A 102 -0.23 -1.37 7.69
N ASP A 103 -0.28 -0.92 8.94
CA ASP A 103 -1.47 -1.03 9.78
C ASP A 103 -2.63 -0.18 9.24
N ARG A 104 -2.36 1.05 8.79
CA ARG A 104 -3.36 1.90 8.09
C ARG A 104 -3.90 1.21 6.84
N TYR A 105 -3.02 0.56 6.08
CA TYR A 105 -3.40 -0.20 4.90
C TYR A 105 -4.30 -1.39 5.25
N LEU A 106 -3.95 -2.19 6.26
CA LEU A 106 -4.81 -3.29 6.74
C LEU A 106 -6.20 -2.79 7.16
N LEU A 107 -6.29 -1.67 7.88
CA LEU A 107 -7.58 -1.07 8.26
C LEU A 107 -8.36 -0.56 7.05
N SER A 108 -7.66 0.01 6.06
CA SER A 108 -8.28 0.49 4.83
C SER A 108 -8.87 -0.65 3.99
N LEU A 109 -8.18 -1.80 3.94
CA LEU A 109 -8.72 -3.01 3.33
C LEU A 109 -9.98 -3.49 4.06
N LEU A 110 -9.98 -3.50 5.40
CA LEU A 110 -11.14 -3.89 6.20
C LEU A 110 -12.33 -2.96 5.92
N TYR A 111 -12.11 -1.65 5.87
CA TYR A 111 -13.14 -0.68 5.51
C TYR A 111 -13.71 -0.94 4.12
N LEU A 112 -12.85 -1.09 3.12
CA LEU A 112 -13.24 -1.35 1.74
C LEU A 112 -14.03 -2.66 1.60
N SER A 113 -13.56 -3.71 2.27
CA SER A 113 -14.23 -5.02 2.36
C SER A 113 -15.65 -4.91 2.89
N ASN A 114 -15.85 -4.11 3.94
CA ASN A 114 -17.17 -3.89 4.52
C ASN A 114 -18.12 -3.16 3.55
N ILE A 115 -17.63 -2.16 2.81
CA ILE A 115 -18.44 -1.44 1.81
C ILE A 115 -18.82 -2.36 0.64
N LEU A 116 -17.85 -3.14 0.16
CA LEU A 116 -18.02 -3.97 -1.04
C LEU A 116 -18.66 -5.33 -0.76
N GLU A 117 -18.90 -5.65 0.51
CA GLU A 117 -19.36 -6.95 1.01
C GLU A 117 -18.50 -8.10 0.48
N ALA A 118 -17.18 -7.90 0.54
CA ALA A 118 -16.18 -8.84 0.05
C ALA A 118 -15.45 -9.53 1.20
N LYS A 119 -14.80 -10.66 0.90
CA LYS A 119 -13.78 -11.23 1.80
C LYS A 119 -12.41 -10.71 1.42
N ILE A 120 -11.54 -10.58 2.40
CA ILE A 120 -10.13 -10.21 2.18
C ILE A 120 -9.29 -11.48 2.20
N VAL A 121 -8.52 -11.64 1.13
CA VAL A 121 -7.43 -12.61 1.05
C VAL A 121 -6.11 -11.84 1.01
N PHE A 122 -5.31 -11.99 2.06
CA PHE A 122 -4.08 -11.24 2.25
C PHE A 122 -2.86 -12.17 2.21
N LEU A 123 -1.93 -11.91 1.30
CA LEU A 123 -0.63 -12.59 1.29
C LEU A 123 0.32 -11.89 2.25
N ALA A 124 0.64 -12.55 3.36
CA ALA A 124 1.59 -12.09 4.36
C ALA A 124 2.69 -13.12 4.59
N SER A 125 3.88 -12.63 4.91
CA SER A 125 5.07 -13.43 5.19
C SER A 125 5.58 -13.17 6.62
N SER A 126 5.43 -11.95 7.12
CA SER A 126 5.94 -11.59 8.44
C SER A 126 5.02 -12.11 9.57
N PRO A 127 5.57 -12.69 10.65
CA PRO A 127 4.78 -13.22 11.76
C PRO A 127 3.87 -12.20 12.44
N GLU A 128 4.32 -10.94 12.49
CA GLU A 128 3.55 -9.84 13.05
C GLU A 128 2.31 -9.54 12.22
N ILE A 129 2.45 -9.45 10.89
CA ILE A 129 1.34 -9.17 9.98
C ILE A 129 0.38 -10.35 9.93
N LEU A 130 0.88 -11.59 9.93
CA LEU A 130 0.04 -12.78 10.06
C LEU A 130 -0.82 -12.75 11.34
N LYS A 131 -0.27 -12.26 12.46
CA LYS A 131 -1.04 -12.08 13.69
C LYS A 131 -2.11 -11.00 13.54
N LYS A 132 -1.79 -9.87 12.90
CA LYS A 132 -2.76 -8.79 12.64
C LYS A 132 -3.87 -9.23 11.69
N CYS A 133 -3.55 -9.94 10.60
CA CYS A 133 -4.54 -10.54 9.70
C CYS A 133 -5.53 -11.45 10.44
N ARG A 134 -5.05 -12.28 11.40
CA ARG A 134 -5.94 -13.12 12.23
C ARG A 134 -6.87 -12.30 13.12
N ILE A 135 -6.37 -11.21 13.72
CA ILE A 135 -7.18 -10.30 14.55
C ILE A 135 -8.27 -9.61 13.70
N LEU A 136 -7.94 -9.24 12.47
CA LEU A 136 -8.83 -8.58 11.52
C LEU A 136 -9.71 -9.57 10.73
N ASN A 137 -9.59 -10.88 10.99
CA ASN A 137 -10.31 -11.96 10.32
C ASN A 137 -10.09 -11.98 8.78
N PHE A 138 -8.85 -11.77 8.34
CA PHE A 138 -8.46 -11.91 6.93
C PHE A 138 -8.09 -13.36 6.67
N ASP A 139 -8.50 -13.88 5.50
CA ASP A 139 -7.99 -15.15 5.02
C ASP A 139 -6.54 -14.94 4.56
N THR A 140 -5.62 -15.79 5.01
CA THR A 140 -4.20 -15.70 4.63
C THR A 140 -3.82 -16.86 3.74
N LEU A 141 -3.10 -16.60 2.64
CA LEU A 141 -2.56 -17.63 1.76
C LEU A 141 -1.04 -17.66 1.84
N THR A 142 -0.45 -18.81 1.53
CA THR A 142 0.97 -18.91 1.21
C THR A 142 1.24 -18.44 -0.21
N LEU A 143 2.51 -18.14 -0.53
CA LEU A 143 2.92 -17.76 -1.88
C LEU A 143 2.51 -18.78 -2.94
N ALA A 144 2.57 -20.08 -2.62
CA ALA A 144 2.19 -21.16 -3.54
C ALA A 144 0.67 -21.27 -3.74
N GLU A 145 -0.11 -20.84 -2.75
CA GLU A 145 -1.57 -20.79 -2.84
C GLU A 145 -2.06 -19.48 -3.47
N PHE A 146 -1.20 -18.44 -3.47
CA PHE A 146 -1.45 -17.13 -4.08
C PHE A 146 -1.31 -17.16 -5.61
N THR A 147 -1.75 -18.26 -6.21
CA THR A 147 -1.92 -18.45 -7.64
C THR A 147 -2.98 -19.52 -7.74
N LEU A 148 -4.27 -19.18 -7.91
CA LEU A 148 -5.32 -20.12 -8.35
C LEU A 148 -6.69 -19.44 -8.42
N ASN A 149 -7.42 -19.77 -9.49
CA ASN A 149 -8.87 -19.71 -9.69
C ASN A 149 -9.62 -18.58 -8.99
N GLY A 150 -9.92 -17.55 -9.75
CA GLY A 150 -10.82 -16.48 -9.36
C GLY A 150 -11.31 -15.76 -10.61
N GLU A 151 -12.20 -14.80 -10.40
CA GLU A 151 -12.64 -13.89 -11.45
C GLU A 151 -12.36 -12.47 -10.96
N SER A 152 -11.71 -11.66 -11.80
CA SER A 152 -11.69 -10.21 -11.63
C SER A 152 -13.12 -9.68 -11.68
N TRP A 153 -13.51 -8.97 -10.63
CA TRP A 153 -14.86 -8.46 -10.46
C TRP A 153 -14.87 -6.99 -10.03
N LEU A 154 -13.74 -6.48 -9.52
CA LEU A 154 -13.64 -5.11 -9.05
C LEU A 154 -13.64 -4.19 -10.27
N GLN A 155 -14.59 -3.27 -10.31
CA GLN A 155 -14.64 -2.23 -11.33
C GLN A 155 -14.12 -0.91 -10.75
N PRO A 156 -13.40 -0.09 -11.53
CA PRO A 156 -12.84 1.18 -11.07
C PRO A 156 -13.88 2.07 -10.37
N GLU A 157 -15.11 2.14 -10.89
CA GLU A 157 -16.18 3.00 -10.39
C GLU A 157 -16.65 2.63 -8.98
N MET A 158 -16.34 1.40 -8.53
CA MET A 158 -16.67 0.93 -7.18
C MET A 158 -15.76 1.56 -6.12
N LEU A 159 -14.61 2.11 -6.51
CA LEU A 159 -13.65 2.77 -5.63
C LEU A 159 -13.84 4.30 -5.58
N ILE A 160 -14.40 4.91 -6.63
CA ILE A 160 -14.61 6.37 -6.73
C ILE A 160 -15.47 6.92 -5.57
N ASN A 161 -16.47 6.16 -5.11
CA ASN A 161 -17.33 6.59 -3.99
C ASN A 161 -16.68 6.39 -2.61
N VAL A 162 -15.56 5.67 -2.53
CA VAL A 162 -14.78 5.46 -1.31
C VAL A 162 -13.89 6.69 -1.04
N GLU A 163 -13.54 7.44 -2.08
CA GLU A 163 -12.63 8.60 -2.04
C GLU A 163 -13.26 9.93 -1.59
N THR A 164 -14.57 9.99 -1.34
CA THR A 164 -15.23 11.28 -1.01
C THR A 164 -15.26 11.60 0.48
N SER A 165 -14.08 11.91 1.02
CA SER A 165 -13.94 12.97 2.02
C SER A 165 -12.63 13.70 1.76
N ASN A 166 -12.71 14.72 0.91
CA ASN A 166 -11.68 15.74 0.74
C ASN A 166 -11.14 16.12 2.13
N PRO A 167 -9.85 15.94 2.44
CA PRO A 167 -9.26 16.77 3.47
C PRO A 167 -9.29 18.18 2.89
N ASP A 168 -10.12 19.04 3.48
CA ASP A 168 -10.06 20.46 3.22
C ASP A 168 -8.59 20.88 3.18
N ILE A 169 -8.27 21.66 2.14
CA ILE A 169 -7.10 22.52 2.05
C ILE A 169 -6.96 23.18 3.42
N VAL A 170 -6.06 22.67 4.27
CA VAL A 170 -5.65 23.37 5.47
C VAL A 170 -4.94 24.61 4.95
N SER A 171 -5.70 25.70 4.90
CA SER A 171 -5.17 27.03 4.73
C SER A 171 -4.13 27.18 5.84
N GLU A 172 -2.86 27.34 5.46
CA GLU A 172 -1.81 27.71 6.40
C GLU A 172 -2.32 28.90 7.22
N PRO A 173 -2.21 28.88 8.56
CA PRO A 173 -2.49 30.08 9.32
C PRO A 173 -1.42 31.11 8.95
N ASP A 174 -1.86 32.26 8.44
CA ASP A 174 -1.08 33.48 8.35
C ASP A 174 -0.45 33.76 9.73
N ILE A 175 0.85 33.48 9.87
CA ILE A 175 1.67 34.02 10.96
C ILE A 175 2.56 35.08 10.34
N LEU A 176 2.06 36.31 10.40
CA LEU A 176 2.88 37.52 10.34
C LEU A 176 3.77 37.62 11.58
N ASP A 177 4.96 38.16 11.34
CA ASP A 177 5.96 38.74 12.25
C ASP A 177 7.04 37.82 12.86
N ALA A 178 8.15 37.77 12.11
CA ALA A 178 9.47 38.30 12.49
C ALA A 178 9.96 38.09 13.93
N SER A 179 10.88 37.13 14.11
CA SER A 179 12.14 37.39 14.81
C SER A 179 13.17 36.31 14.47
N GLU A 180 14.36 36.79 14.13
CA GLU A 180 15.61 36.07 13.93
C GLU A 180 15.80 34.88 14.90
N THR A 181 16.02 33.68 14.35
CA THR A 181 16.98 32.72 14.90
C THR A 181 17.32 31.71 13.81
N GLU A 182 18.56 31.75 13.37
CA GLU A 182 19.18 30.69 12.59
C GLU A 182 19.09 29.38 13.38
N THR A 183 18.18 28.51 12.97
CA THR A 183 18.32 27.07 13.18
C THR A 183 18.14 26.42 11.84
N THR A 184 19.28 26.19 11.18
CA THR A 184 19.44 25.13 10.18
C THR A 184 18.84 23.85 10.76
N VAL A 185 17.61 23.51 10.35
CA VAL A 185 17.09 22.16 10.51
C VAL A 185 17.88 21.30 9.52
N GLN A 186 19.05 20.85 9.99
CA GLN A 186 19.72 19.71 9.40
C GLN A 186 18.77 18.53 9.59
N ILE A 187 17.99 18.23 8.55
CA ILE A 187 17.35 16.93 8.42
C ILE A 187 18.52 15.93 8.33
N GLN A 188 18.87 15.33 9.47
CA GLN A 188 19.79 14.21 9.51
C GLN A 188 19.09 13.05 8.83
N TRP A 189 19.45 12.84 7.57
CA TRP A 189 19.24 11.60 6.84
C TRP A 189 19.84 10.46 7.67
N GLN A 190 18.99 9.66 8.31
CA GLN A 190 19.42 8.34 8.76
C GLN A 190 19.27 7.41 7.57
N ASP A 191 20.42 6.94 7.10
CA ASP A 191 20.54 5.92 6.07
C ASP A 191 19.46 4.86 6.24
N ILE A 192 18.73 4.58 5.15
CA ILE A 192 17.93 3.36 5.02
C ILE A 192 18.90 2.22 5.30
N ARG A 193 18.86 1.67 6.51
CA ARG A 193 19.62 0.46 6.83
C ARG A 193 18.89 -0.69 6.18
N VAL A 194 19.17 -0.91 4.89
CA VAL A 194 18.99 -2.22 4.29
C VAL A 194 19.99 -3.12 5.01
N SER A 195 19.61 -3.67 6.15
CA SER A 195 20.44 -4.64 6.85
C SER A 195 20.57 -5.83 5.92
N GLN A 196 21.77 -6.00 5.35
CA GLN A 196 22.15 -7.21 4.66
C GLN A 196 22.06 -8.36 5.67
N GLY A 197 20.90 -9.01 5.68
CA GLY A 197 20.50 -9.98 6.70
C GLY A 197 19.34 -9.47 7.54
N THR A 198 18.20 -10.18 7.46
CA THR A 198 16.91 -9.97 8.16
C THR A 198 15.93 -8.97 7.53
N SER A 199 15.31 -9.39 6.43
CA SER A 199 13.85 -9.51 6.19
C SER A 199 12.83 -8.50 6.74
N ASN A 200 13.16 -7.22 6.98
CA ASN A 200 12.17 -6.17 7.22
C ASN A 200 12.55 -4.90 6.44
N ILE A 201 11.70 -4.45 5.51
CA ILE A 201 11.81 -3.13 4.89
C ILE A 201 11.05 -2.13 5.77
N GLU A 202 11.72 -1.09 6.26
CA GLU A 202 11.05 0.00 6.96
C GLU A 202 10.49 1.01 5.94
N TRP A 203 9.16 1.05 5.82
CA TRP A 203 8.47 2.02 4.97
C TRP A 203 8.33 3.38 5.66
N LEU A 204 8.63 4.45 4.93
CA LEU A 204 8.56 5.83 5.43
C LEU A 204 7.32 6.57 4.89
N ASP A 205 6.78 7.49 5.68
CA ASP A 205 5.75 8.44 5.20
C ASP A 205 6.47 9.51 4.38
N ILE A 206 6.51 9.33 3.05
CA ILE A 206 7.05 10.31 2.10
C ILE A 206 5.87 11.14 1.61
N ARG A 207 5.72 12.36 2.15
CA ARG A 207 4.72 13.35 1.74
C ARG A 207 5.31 14.39 0.80
#